data_AF-A0A7W1NUY6-F1
#
_entry.id   AF-A0A7W1NUY6-F1
#
_cell.length_a   1.000
_cell.length_b   1.000
_cell.length_c   1.000
_cell.angle_alpha   90.00
_cell.angle_beta   90.00
_cell.angle_gamma   90.00
#
_symmetry.space_group_name_H-M   'P 1'
#
loop_
_entity.id
_entity.type
_entity.pdbx_description
1 polymer ?
#
loop_
_entity_poly.entity_id
_entity_poly.type
_entity_poly.pdbx_seq_one_letter_code
_entity_poly.pdbx_strand_id
1 'polypeptide(L)'
;MSANFKSHVLLRDEKGFLGIPFKRLLLAAVGGGLVYTLVRFASAGASVPVGSVCGITLLVMTGMRGGLPLWQRLLYQVRGALLLAAAHQPSSGLGKLAAALELPSGLANLDGTLVFAPLHSEVGIDLLEWTLFTSPVEADHDDGLRFVSDPLEEVS
;
A
#
# COMPACT_ATOMS: atom_id res chain seq x y z
N MET A 1 1.83 -36.54 -17.59
CA MET A 1 3.17 -36.35 -17.01
C MET A 1 3.55 -34.89 -17.22
N SER A 2 3.13 -34.00 -16.31
CA SER A 2 3.44 -32.57 -16.41
C SER A 2 4.75 -32.30 -15.67
N ALA A 3 5.74 -31.78 -16.39
CA ALA A 3 7.00 -31.35 -15.81
C ALA A 3 6.72 -30.10 -14.96
N ASN A 4 6.88 -30.22 -13.64
CA ASN A 4 6.78 -29.11 -12.72
C ASN A 4 8.09 -28.33 -12.81
N PHE A 5 8.12 -27.26 -13.60
CA PHE A 5 9.28 -26.37 -13.67
C PHE A 5 9.43 -25.66 -12.32
N LYS A 6 10.35 -26.17 -11.49
CA LYS A 6 10.77 -25.51 -10.26
C LYS A 6 11.57 -24.26 -10.64
N SER A 7 10.85 -23.17 -10.85
CA SER A 7 11.40 -21.84 -11.03
C SER A 7 12.07 -21.39 -9.72
N HIS A 8 13.37 -21.64 -9.58
CA HIS A 8 14.20 -21.10 -8.49
C HIS A 8 14.57 -19.62 -8.69
N VAL A 9 13.87 -18.89 -9.55
CA VAL A 9 14.08 -17.44 -9.78
C VAL A 9 12.84 -16.70 -9.29
N LEU A 10 12.75 -16.49 -7.97
CA LEU A 10 11.67 -15.71 -7.35
C LEU A 10 11.84 -14.19 -7.55
N LEU A 11 13.08 -13.74 -7.79
CA LEU A 11 13.43 -12.35 -8.04
C LEU A 11 14.41 -12.29 -9.20
N ARG A 12 13.95 -11.74 -10.33
CA ARG A 12 14.87 -11.24 -11.32
C ARG A 12 15.45 -9.95 -10.74
N ASP A 13 16.66 -10.05 -10.18
CA ASP A 13 17.41 -8.88 -9.75
C ASP A 13 17.65 -7.97 -10.97
N GLU A 14 16.77 -6.98 -11.11
CA GLU A 14 17.00 -5.88 -12.02
C GLU A 14 18.24 -5.14 -11.49
N LYS A 15 19.32 -5.12 -12.28
CA LYS A 15 20.55 -4.38 -11.95
C LYS A 15 20.20 -2.93 -11.67
N GLY A 16 20.09 -2.60 -10.39
CA GLY A 16 19.75 -1.28 -9.88
C GLY A 16 20.97 -0.47 -9.48
N PHE A 17 20.72 0.73 -9.00
CA PHE A 17 21.73 1.56 -8.33
C PHE A 17 21.28 1.81 -6.89
N LEU A 18 22.19 1.60 -5.92
CA LEU A 18 21.91 1.78 -4.48
C LEU A 18 20.68 0.99 -3.98
N GLY A 19 20.47 -0.23 -4.47
CA GLY A 19 19.31 -1.06 -4.08
C GLY A 19 17.97 -0.63 -4.70
N ILE A 20 17.96 0.35 -5.60
CA ILE A 20 16.77 0.80 -6.33
C ILE A 20 16.76 0.18 -7.73
N PRO A 21 15.68 -0.53 -8.14
CA PRO A 21 15.62 -1.18 -9.44
C PRO A 21 15.62 -0.16 -10.59
N PHE A 22 16.28 -0.51 -11.69
CA PHE A 22 16.54 0.42 -12.80
C PHE A 22 15.27 1.07 -13.37
N LYS A 23 14.17 0.32 -13.49
CA LYS A 23 12.90 0.87 -13.99
C LYS A 23 12.38 2.05 -13.16
N ARG A 24 12.60 2.04 -11.84
CA ARG A 24 12.19 3.14 -10.95
C ARG A 24 13.09 4.36 -11.14
N LEU A 25 14.39 4.15 -11.31
CA LEU A 25 15.33 5.22 -11.62
C LEU A 25 15.01 5.84 -12.98
N LEU A 26 14.72 5.01 -13.99
CA LEU A 26 14.30 5.46 -15.31
C LEU A 26 13.01 6.28 -15.24
N LEU A 27 11.99 5.79 -14.53
CA LEU A 27 10.72 6.50 -14.34
C LEU A 27 10.94 7.84 -13.63
N ALA A 28 11.73 7.87 -12.56
CA ALA A 28 12.04 9.09 -11.81
C ALA A 28 12.80 10.11 -12.66
N ALA A 29 13.81 9.67 -13.41
CA ALA A 29 14.61 10.55 -14.27
C ALA A 29 13.80 11.10 -15.44
N VAL A 30 13.05 10.24 -16.15
CA VAL A 30 12.20 10.65 -17.27
C VAL A 30 11.06 11.55 -16.78
N GLY A 31 10.40 11.20 -15.68
CA GLY A 31 9.33 12.01 -15.11
C GLY A 31 9.83 13.38 -14.63
N GLY A 32 10.95 13.41 -13.90
CA GLY A 32 11.59 14.67 -13.48
C GLY A 32 12.06 15.52 -14.66
N GLY A 33 12.60 14.89 -15.71
CA GLY A 33 12.99 15.56 -16.95
C GLY A 33 11.80 16.16 -17.71
N LEU A 34 10.67 15.46 -17.76
CA LEU A 34 9.43 15.96 -18.38
C LEU A 34 8.87 17.15 -17.60
N VAL A 35 8.86 17.08 -16.26
CA VAL A 35 8.45 18.25 -15.45
C VAL A 35 9.41 19.42 -15.64
N TYR A 36 10.72 19.16 -15.70
CA TYR A 36 11.70 20.20 -16.04
C TYR A 36 11.37 20.88 -17.37
N THR A 37 11.09 20.12 -18.44
CA THR A 37 10.81 20.72 -19.75
C THR A 37 9.54 21.56 -19.75
N LEU A 38 8.49 21.12 -19.05
CA LEU A 38 7.26 21.89 -18.91
C LEU A 38 7.47 23.18 -18.10
N VAL A 39 8.13 23.09 -16.95
CA VAL A 39 8.36 24.26 -16.08
C VAL A 39 9.33 25.25 -16.72
N ARG A 40 10.27 24.76 -17.55
CA ARG A 40 11.22 25.61 -18.28
C ARG A 40 10.54 26.64 -19.16
N PHE A 41 9.37 26.34 -19.72
CA PHE A 41 8.59 27.30 -20.51
C PHE A 41 8.06 28.47 -19.68
N ALA A 42 7.72 28.23 -18.41
CA ALA A 42 7.16 29.25 -17.53
C ALA A 42 8.24 30.02 -16.75
N SER A 43 9.24 29.31 -16.22
CA SER A 43 10.31 29.89 -15.41
C SER A 43 11.61 29.11 -15.57
N ALA A 44 12.58 29.75 -16.20
CA ALA A 44 13.91 29.19 -16.42
C ALA A 44 14.68 28.91 -15.13
N GLY A 45 14.45 29.70 -14.07
CA GLY A 45 15.13 29.56 -12.79
C GLY A 45 14.56 28.45 -11.90
N ALA A 46 13.24 28.22 -11.98
CA ALA A 46 12.58 27.21 -11.15
C ALA A 46 12.58 25.80 -11.76
N SER A 47 12.87 25.66 -13.06
CA SER A 47 12.70 24.38 -13.76
C SER A 47 13.60 23.26 -13.23
N VAL A 48 14.85 23.57 -12.88
CA VAL A 48 15.80 22.61 -12.32
C VAL A 48 15.33 22.10 -10.95
N PRO A 49 15.10 22.95 -9.93
CA PRO A 49 14.68 22.45 -8.62
C PRO A 49 13.33 21.72 -8.69
N VAL A 50 12.36 22.20 -9.47
CA VAL A 50 11.05 21.55 -9.59
C VAL A 50 11.17 20.18 -10.27
N GLY A 51 11.96 20.05 -11.34
CA GLY A 51 12.22 18.77 -11.99
C GLY A 51 12.91 17.76 -11.06
N SER A 52 13.93 18.21 -10.30
CA SER A 52 14.62 17.36 -9.32
C SER A 52 13.70 16.90 -8.19
N VAL A 53 12.90 17.81 -7.61
CA VAL A 53 11.92 17.47 -6.56
C VAL A 53 10.88 16.49 -7.08
N CYS A 54 10.41 16.67 -8.32
CA CYS A 54 9.47 15.74 -8.94
C CYS A 54 10.09 14.34 -9.10
N GLY A 55 11.31 14.25 -9.62
CA GLY A 55 12.01 12.97 -9.76
C GLY A 55 12.20 12.25 -8.43
N ILE A 56 12.62 12.96 -7.38
CA ILE A 56 12.75 12.40 -6.03
C ILE A 56 11.39 11.95 -5.50
N THR A 57 10.34 12.76 -5.67
CA THR A 57 8.98 12.41 -5.24
C THR A 57 8.48 11.14 -5.92
N LEU A 58 8.69 11.00 -7.24
CA LEU A 58 8.33 9.79 -7.98
C LEU A 58 9.09 8.56 -7.46
N LEU A 59 10.38 8.72 -7.17
CA LEU A 59 11.20 7.64 -6.62
C LEU A 59 10.67 7.18 -5.26
N VAL A 60 10.32 8.12 -4.38
CA VAL A 60 9.74 7.85 -3.05
C VAL A 60 8.35 7.21 -3.18
N MET A 61 7.47 7.78 -4.01
CA MET A 61 6.11 7.30 -4.21
C MET A 61 6.04 5.89 -4.81
N THR A 62 7.05 5.51 -5.59
CA THR A 62 7.18 4.16 -6.17
C THR A 62 7.99 3.21 -5.29
N GLY A 63 8.39 3.64 -4.10
CA GLY A 63 9.06 2.80 -3.10
C GLY A 63 8.17 1.65 -2.67
N MET A 64 8.62 0.43 -2.98
CA MET A 64 7.94 -0.81 -2.61
C MET A 64 8.22 -1.14 -1.15
N ARG A 65 7.18 -1.43 -0.36
CA ARG A 65 7.27 -2.12 0.94
C ARG A 65 6.15 -3.16 0.99
N GLY A 66 6.45 -4.38 1.43
CA GLY A 66 5.48 -5.49 1.40
C GLY A 66 4.87 -5.77 0.01
N GLY A 67 5.60 -5.50 -1.08
CA GLY A 67 5.09 -5.68 -2.45
C GLY A 67 4.16 -4.57 -2.96
N LEU A 68 3.89 -3.51 -2.17
CA LEU A 68 3.06 -2.38 -2.58
C LEU A 68 3.86 -1.07 -2.65
N PRO A 69 3.74 -0.26 -3.72
CA PRO A 69 4.32 1.07 -3.77
C PRO A 69 3.64 2.02 -2.78
N LEU A 70 4.38 3.02 -2.30
CA LEU A 70 3.88 4.02 -1.33
C LEU A 70 2.59 4.72 -1.78
N TRP A 71 2.47 5.09 -3.06
CA TRP A 71 1.26 5.77 -3.54
C TRP A 71 0.00 4.90 -3.41
N GLN A 72 0.12 3.57 -3.63
CA GLN A 72 -1.01 2.65 -3.45
C GLN A 72 -1.37 2.53 -1.98
N ARG A 73 -0.37 2.44 -1.10
CA ARG A 73 -0.59 2.40 0.35
C ARG A 73 -1.31 3.65 0.85
N LEU A 74 -0.89 4.84 0.40
CA LEU A 74 -1.56 6.09 0.73
C LEU A 74 -3.00 6.11 0.21
N LEU A 75 -3.23 5.63 -1.01
CA LEU A 75 -4.59 5.56 -1.57
C LEU A 75 -5.48 4.62 -0.75
N TYR A 76 -4.98 3.44 -0.37
CA TYR A 76 -5.73 2.51 0.47
C TYR A 76 -6.01 3.07 1.87
N GLN A 77 -5.05 3.77 2.47
CA GLN A 77 -5.23 4.46 3.74
C GLN A 77 -6.31 5.54 3.65
N VAL A 78 -6.25 6.40 2.63
CA VAL A 78 -7.26 7.45 2.40
C VAL A 78 -8.63 6.83 2.16
N ARG A 79 -8.71 5.76 1.35
CA ARG A 79 -9.97 5.05 1.11
C ARG A 79 -10.53 4.44 2.39
N GLY A 80 -9.70 3.81 3.21
CA GLY A 80 -10.10 3.27 4.52
C GLY A 80 -10.60 4.37 5.45
N ALA A 81 -9.89 5.50 5.53
CA ALA A 81 -10.29 6.66 6.33
C ALA A 81 -11.63 7.25 5.87
N LEU A 82 -11.86 7.35 4.54
CA LEU A 82 -13.12 7.82 3.97
C LEU A 82 -14.28 6.87 4.29
N LEU A 83 -14.07 5.56 4.16
CA LEU A 83 -15.08 4.55 4.51
C LEU A 83 -15.42 4.60 6.01
N LEU A 84 -14.42 4.72 6.88
CA LEU A 84 -14.62 4.84 8.32
C LEU A 84 -15.37 6.12 8.68
N ALA A 85 -15.01 7.24 8.05
CA ALA A 85 -15.67 8.53 8.22
C ALA A 85 -17.12 8.48 7.72
N ALA A 86 -17.40 7.79 6.61
CA ALA A 86 -18.75 7.59 6.11
C ALA A 86 -19.61 6.76 7.06
N ALA A 87 -19.02 5.74 7.70
CA ALA A 87 -19.72 4.88 8.65
C ALA A 87 -20.00 5.58 9.98
N HIS A 88 -19.04 6.31 10.54
CA HIS A 88 -19.17 6.94 11.86
C HIS A 88 -19.77 8.36 11.82
N GLN A 89 -19.42 9.14 10.81
CA GLN A 89 -19.78 10.57 10.69
C GLN A 89 -20.20 10.92 9.26
N PRO A 90 -21.35 10.41 8.77
CA PRO A 90 -21.77 10.58 7.38
C PRO A 90 -22.00 12.05 6.99
N SER A 91 -22.29 12.92 7.95
CA SER A 91 -22.50 14.37 7.73
C SER A 91 -21.20 15.17 7.64
N SER A 92 -20.05 14.59 8.01
CA SER A 92 -18.73 15.23 7.94
C SER A 92 -18.31 15.49 6.48
N GLY A 93 -17.38 16.42 6.27
CA GLY A 93 -16.85 16.70 4.93
C GLY A 93 -16.25 15.47 4.26
N LEU A 94 -15.56 14.61 5.03
CA LEU A 94 -15.00 13.35 4.56
C LEU A 94 -16.09 12.29 4.27
N GLY A 95 -17.13 12.21 5.10
CA GLY A 95 -18.28 11.33 4.86
C GLY A 95 -19.06 11.71 3.60
N LYS A 96 -19.23 13.02 3.35
CA LYS A 96 -19.82 13.54 2.11
C LYS A 96 -18.95 13.26 0.88
N LEU A 97 -17.63 13.40 1.01
CA LEU A 97 -16.68 13.03 -0.04
C LEU A 97 -16.76 11.53 -0.36
N ALA A 98 -16.88 10.69 0.66
CA ALA A 98 -17.05 9.27 0.49
C ALA A 98 -18.37 8.91 -0.21
N ALA A 99 -19.46 9.59 0.13
CA ALA A 99 -20.74 9.45 -0.55
C ALA A 99 -20.67 9.91 -2.02
N ALA A 100 -19.99 11.02 -2.32
CA ALA A 100 -19.80 11.51 -3.68
C ALA A 100 -18.94 10.57 -4.55
N LEU A 101 -18.02 9.82 -3.93
CA LEU A 101 -17.20 8.81 -4.58
C LEU A 101 -17.89 7.43 -4.65
N GLU A 102 -19.17 7.34 -4.25
CA GLU A 102 -19.96 6.10 -4.22
C GLU A 102 -19.24 4.95 -3.49
N LEU A 103 -18.49 5.28 -2.43
CA LEU A 103 -17.72 4.28 -1.70
C LEU A 103 -18.68 3.31 -0.98
N PRO A 104 -18.47 1.98 -1.06
CA PRO A 104 -19.34 0.99 -0.41
C PRO A 104 -19.14 1.03 1.11
N SER A 105 -19.90 1.89 1.79
CA SER A 105 -19.84 2.10 3.24
C SER A 105 -20.20 0.84 4.04
N GLY A 106 -20.97 -0.09 3.45
CA GLY A 106 -21.28 -1.39 4.05
C GLY A 106 -20.06 -2.28 4.31
N LEU A 107 -18.93 -2.06 3.63
CA LEU A 107 -17.68 -2.78 3.89
C LEU A 107 -17.04 -2.41 5.23
N ALA A 108 -17.35 -1.24 5.79
CA ALA A 108 -16.82 -0.81 7.08
C ALA A 108 -17.59 -1.42 8.26
N ASN A 109 -18.75 -2.02 8.01
CA ASN A 109 -19.56 -2.65 9.05
C ASN A 109 -19.26 -4.15 9.06
N LEU A 110 -18.30 -4.55 9.90
CA LEU A 110 -18.00 -5.95 10.14
C LEU A 110 -19.13 -6.53 11.01
N ASP A 111 -19.94 -7.40 10.42
CA ASP A 111 -20.93 -8.15 11.19
C ASP A 111 -20.21 -9.18 12.07
N GLY A 112 -20.09 -8.88 13.37
CA GLY A 112 -19.44 -9.75 14.33
C GLY A 112 -20.05 -11.15 14.39
N THR A 113 -21.34 -11.30 14.04
CA THR A 113 -21.98 -12.62 14.00
C THR A 113 -21.49 -13.48 12.83
N LEU A 114 -21.07 -12.84 11.72
CA LEU A 114 -20.45 -13.51 10.57
C LEU A 114 -18.95 -13.71 10.76
N VAL A 115 -18.24 -12.73 11.33
CA VAL A 115 -16.79 -12.79 11.58
C VAL A 115 -16.45 -13.87 12.59
N PHE A 116 -17.23 -13.97 13.66
CA PHE A 116 -17.08 -14.99 14.70
C PHE A 116 -18.08 -16.14 14.53
N ALA A 117 -18.74 -16.25 13.37
CA ALA A 117 -19.52 -17.44 13.07
C ALA A 117 -18.57 -18.65 13.21
N PRO A 118 -18.91 -19.66 14.02
CA PRO A 118 -18.12 -20.88 14.06
C PRO A 118 -18.04 -21.40 12.63
N LEU A 119 -16.82 -21.57 12.10
CA LEU A 119 -16.62 -22.25 10.84
C LEU A 119 -17.28 -23.62 11.00
N HIS A 120 -18.44 -23.80 10.38
CA HIS A 120 -19.09 -25.09 10.33
C HIS A 120 -18.19 -25.96 9.47
N SER A 121 -17.31 -26.67 10.18
CA SER A 121 -16.43 -27.76 9.78
C SER A 121 -16.70 -28.32 8.39
N GLU A 122 -15.76 -28.08 7.47
CA GLU A 122 -15.31 -29.00 6.40
C GLU A 122 -14.24 -28.36 5.48
N VAL A 123 -13.93 -27.07 5.63
CA VAL A 123 -12.72 -26.51 5.02
C VAL A 123 -11.54 -26.91 5.90
N GLY A 124 -10.77 -27.90 5.47
CA GLY A 124 -9.44 -28.15 6.02
C GLY A 124 -8.60 -26.91 5.80
N ILE A 125 -8.55 -26.03 6.80
CA ILE A 125 -7.67 -24.87 6.80
C ILE A 125 -6.26 -25.46 6.85
N ASP A 126 -5.57 -25.44 5.72
CA ASP A 126 -4.17 -25.85 5.68
C ASP A 126 -3.34 -24.75 6.36
N LEU A 127 -3.01 -25.00 7.63
CA LEU A 127 -2.19 -24.10 8.44
C LEU A 127 -0.77 -23.95 7.86
N LEU A 128 -0.39 -24.72 6.84
CA LEU A 128 0.83 -24.53 6.05
C LEU A 128 0.75 -23.33 5.08
N GLU A 129 -0.45 -22.82 4.77
CA GLU A 129 -0.63 -21.60 3.96
C GLU A 129 -0.40 -20.31 4.77
N TRP A 130 -0.37 -20.39 6.09
CA TRP A 130 0.04 -19.24 6.90
C TRP A 130 1.53 -19.04 6.72
N THR A 131 1.93 -17.85 6.25
CA THR A 131 3.33 -17.44 6.22
C THR A 131 3.86 -17.38 7.65
N LEU A 132 4.35 -18.51 8.13
CA LEU A 132 5.16 -18.61 9.33
C LEU A 132 6.50 -17.95 9.00
N PHE A 133 6.71 -16.75 9.51
CA PHE A 133 8.04 -16.13 9.49
C PHE A 133 8.96 -17.00 10.33
N THR A 134 10.02 -17.51 9.70
CA THR A 134 11.03 -18.33 10.38
C THR A 134 11.89 -17.49 11.32
N SER A 135 11.93 -16.17 11.11
CA SER A 135 12.64 -15.22 11.96
C SER A 135 11.85 -13.92 12.13
N PRO A 136 11.82 -13.32 13.33
CA PRO A 136 11.21 -12.00 13.55
C PRO A 136 11.88 -10.86 12.77
N VAL A 137 13.05 -11.10 12.17
CA VAL A 137 13.75 -10.16 11.27
C VAL A 137 13.15 -10.16 9.86
N GLU A 138 12.38 -11.19 9.49
CA GLU A 138 11.67 -11.28 8.21
C GLU A 138 10.36 -10.47 8.21
N ALA A 139 9.85 -10.11 9.39
CA ALA A 139 8.73 -9.19 9.53
C ALA A 139 9.23 -7.75 9.32
N ASP A 140 8.69 -7.06 8.31
CA ASP A 140 8.97 -5.63 8.09
C ASP A 140 8.43 -4.82 9.30
N HIS A 141 8.94 -3.61 9.51
CA HIS A 141 8.49 -2.76 10.61
C HIS A 141 6.99 -2.46 10.41
N ASP A 142 6.16 -2.93 11.34
CA ASP A 142 4.67 -2.90 11.35
C ASP A 142 3.93 -4.04 10.62
N ASP A 143 4.61 -5.08 10.14
CA ASP A 143 3.99 -6.20 9.39
C ASP A 143 3.59 -7.40 10.29
N GLY A 144 3.53 -7.19 11.61
CA GLY A 144 3.28 -8.24 12.60
C GLY A 144 2.12 -7.92 13.56
N LEU A 145 1.63 -8.98 14.22
CA LEU A 145 0.73 -8.86 15.36
C LEU A 145 1.34 -7.93 16.40
N ARG A 146 0.74 -6.74 16.56
CA ARG A 146 1.16 -5.77 17.55
C ARG A 146 0.58 -6.19 18.91
N PHE A 147 1.42 -6.79 19.74
CA PHE A 147 1.05 -7.06 21.13
C PHE A 147 0.87 -5.71 21.84
N VAL A 148 -0.38 -5.39 22.16
CA VAL A 148 -0.72 -4.24 23.00
C VAL A 148 -0.69 -4.75 24.45
N SER A 149 -0.07 -3.99 25.35
CA SER A 149 0.02 -4.34 26.77
C SER A 149 -1.34 -4.38 27.46
N ASP A 150 -2.29 -3.61 26.94
CA ASP A 150 -3.60 -3.41 27.53
C ASP A 150 -4.69 -3.58 26.45
N PRO A 151 -5.85 -4.14 26.80
CA PRO A 151 -6.99 -4.21 25.90
C PRO A 151 -7.39 -2.80 25.46
N LEU A 152 -7.71 -2.64 24.17
CA LEU A 152 -8.25 -1.38 23.65
C LEU A 152 -9.56 -1.08 24.38
N GLU A 153 -9.63 0.05 25.08
CA GLU A 153 -10.85 0.48 25.78
C GLU A 153 -12.01 0.58 24.77
N GLU A 154 -13.11 -0.10 25.07
CA GLU A 154 -14.36 0.04 24.33
C GLU A 154 -14.84 1.49 24.44
N VAL A 155 -14.86 2.20 23.32
CA VAL A 155 -15.48 3.52 23.23
C VAL A 155 -16.98 3.32 23.30
N SER A 156 -17.56 3.52 24.48
CA SER A 156 -19.01 3.56 24.74
C SER A 156 -19.68 4.80 24.16
#